data_AF-A0A1S3JIZ1-F1
#
_entry.id   AF-A0A1S3JIZ1-F1
#
_cell.length_a   1.000
_cell.length_b   1.000
_cell.length_c   1.000
_cell.angle_alpha   90.00
_cell.angle_beta   90.00
_cell.angle_gamma   90.00
#
_symmetry.space_group_name_H-M   'P 1'
#
loop_
_entity.id
_entity.type
_entity.pdbx_description
1 polymer ?
#
loop_
_entity_poly.entity_id
_entity_poly.type
_entity_poly.pdbx_seq_one_letter_code
_entity_poly.pdbx_strand_id
1 'polypeptide(L)'
;MDDKGGLDCLKLKRGGSLPVLYARGTHYEVGYQVGRVFKSLIQDYVERDGFLQKTLVPYYNTADGNRVFQRYLHASETVYPQYIEELRGIADGAQLDFNQV
;
A
#
# COMPACT_ATOMS: atom_id res chain seq x y z
N MET A 1 19.49 -21.04 22.40
CA MET A 1 19.17 -21.23 20.96
C MET A 1 18.23 -20.12 20.62
N ASP A 2 18.84 -18.95 20.42
CA ASP A 2 18.14 -17.67 20.38
C ASP A 2 17.79 -17.37 18.94
N ASP A 3 16.48 -17.43 18.68
CA ASP A 3 15.84 -17.05 17.44
C ASP A 3 16.00 -15.54 17.23
N LYS A 4 17.11 -15.15 16.57
CA LYS A 4 17.35 -13.77 16.12
C LYS A 4 16.60 -13.51 14.80
N GLY A 5 15.29 -13.72 14.78
CA GLY A 5 14.38 -13.30 13.72
C GLY A 5 13.93 -11.84 13.91
N GLY A 6 14.88 -10.91 14.02
CA GLY A 6 14.61 -9.49 14.33
C GLY A 6 14.97 -8.54 13.19
N LEU A 7 13.97 -8.16 12.39
CA LEU A 7 13.91 -6.98 11.52
C LEU A 7 15.16 -6.65 10.66
N ASP A 8 15.39 -7.43 9.61
CA ASP A 8 16.16 -6.97 8.43
C ASP A 8 15.20 -6.39 7.37
N CYS A 9 14.30 -5.48 7.75
CA CYS A 9 13.28 -4.93 6.84
C CYS A 9 13.59 -3.53 6.29
N LEU A 10 14.66 -2.87 6.71
CA LEU A 10 15.01 -1.53 6.22
C LEU A 10 16.51 -1.38 5.95
N LYS A 11 17.10 -2.27 5.13
CA LYS A 11 18.35 -1.91 4.43
C LYS A 11 18.04 -0.98 3.27
N LEU A 12 17.52 0.21 3.59
CA LEU A 12 17.66 1.38 2.73
C LEU A 12 19.15 1.70 2.65
N LYS A 13 19.87 1.08 1.71
CA LYS A 13 21.13 1.66 1.22
C LYS A 13 20.78 2.90 0.40
N ARG A 14 20.38 3.97 1.08
CA ARG A 14 20.28 5.33 0.54
C ARG A 14 21.26 6.18 1.33
N GLY A 15 22.09 6.96 0.65
CA GLY A 15 23.04 7.86 1.31
C GLY A 15 22.32 8.86 2.21
N GLY A 16 22.19 8.53 3.50
CA GLY A 16 21.90 9.41 4.64
C GLY A 16 20.67 10.33 4.63
N SER A 17 19.90 10.41 3.55
CA SER A 17 18.85 11.43 3.37
C SER A 17 17.49 10.80 3.09
N LEU A 18 16.47 11.37 3.75
CA LEU A 18 15.07 11.00 3.51
C LEU A 18 14.60 11.66 2.22
N PRO A 19 13.99 10.91 1.29
CA PRO A 19 13.45 11.49 0.07
C PRO A 19 12.23 12.38 0.39
N VAL A 20 12.16 13.54 -0.25
CA VAL A 20 11.03 14.48 -0.16
C VAL A 20 10.40 14.62 -1.53
N LEU A 21 9.08 14.48 -1.60
CA LEU A 21 8.29 14.68 -2.82
C LEU A 21 7.33 15.86 -2.59
N TYR A 22 7.38 16.83 -3.50
CA TYR A 22 6.35 17.87 -3.61
C TYR A 22 5.35 17.44 -4.69
N ALA A 23 4.10 17.20 -4.30
CA ALA A 23 3.03 16.77 -5.19
C ALA A 23 1.88 17.77 -5.18
N ARG A 24 1.18 17.89 -6.32
CA ARG A 24 -0.02 18.72 -6.48
C ARG A 24 -0.91 18.12 -7.56
N GLY A 25 -2.21 18.35 -7.44
CA GLY A 25 -3.21 17.90 -8.41
C GLY A 25 -4.51 17.56 -7.70
N THR A 26 -5.34 16.75 -8.34
CA THR A 26 -6.43 16.00 -7.70
C THR A 26 -5.86 14.99 -6.69
N HIS A 27 -6.74 14.43 -5.85
CA HIS A 27 -6.35 13.38 -4.89
C HIS A 27 -5.71 12.19 -5.59
N TYR A 28 -6.31 11.72 -6.69
CA TYR A 28 -5.72 10.68 -7.53
C TYR A 28 -4.35 11.07 -8.09
N GLU A 29 -4.18 12.28 -8.64
CA GLU A 29 -2.91 12.72 -9.22
C GLU A 29 -1.79 12.83 -8.17
N VAL A 30 -2.12 13.27 -6.95
CA VAL A 30 -1.19 13.28 -5.81
C VAL A 30 -0.79 11.84 -5.48
N GLY A 31 -1.76 10.94 -5.32
CA GLY A 31 -1.51 9.52 -5.06
C GLY A 31 -0.66 8.86 -6.13
N TYR A 32 -0.95 9.11 -7.41
CA TYR A 32 -0.19 8.56 -8.54
C TYR A 32 1.27 9.03 -8.55
N GLN A 33 1.51 10.30 -8.23
CA GLN A 33 2.88 10.83 -8.10
C GLN A 33 3.63 10.15 -6.96
N VAL A 34 2.99 9.96 -5.80
CA VAL A 34 3.55 9.23 -4.65
C VAL A 34 3.87 7.79 -5.03
N GLY A 35 2.89 7.06 -5.57
CA GLY A 35 3.02 5.67 -6.00
C GLY A 35 4.16 5.49 -7.00
N ARG A 36 4.27 6.38 -8.00
CA ARG A 36 5.31 6.33 -9.03
C ARG A 36 6.71 6.60 -8.48
N VAL A 37 6.87 7.61 -7.63
CA VAL A 37 8.18 8.00 -7.07
C VAL A 37 8.68 6.97 -6.06
N PHE A 38 7.79 6.43 -5.25
CA PHE A 38 8.12 5.46 -4.20
C PHE A 38 7.84 4.01 -4.58
N LYS A 39 7.56 3.73 -5.85
CA LYS A 39 7.16 2.42 -6.37
C LYS A 39 7.93 1.25 -5.76
N SER A 40 9.26 1.24 -5.89
CA SER A 40 10.08 0.13 -5.40
C SER A 40 9.96 -0.06 -3.89
N LEU A 41 9.84 1.03 -3.12
CA LEU A 41 9.68 0.96 -1.67
C LEU A 41 8.30 0.38 -1.28
N ILE A 42 7.25 0.79 -1.99
CA ILE A 42 5.89 0.30 -1.77
C ILE A 42 5.80 -1.18 -2.15
N GLN A 43 6.32 -1.57 -3.31
CA GLN A 43 6.38 -2.96 -3.76
C GLN A 43 7.19 -3.83 -2.79
N ASP A 44 8.39 -3.39 -2.40
CA ASP A 44 9.20 -4.09 -1.39
C ASP A 44 8.44 -4.28 -0.06
N TYR A 45 7.71 -3.25 0.39
CA TYR A 45 6.92 -3.33 1.61
C TYR A 45 5.79 -4.37 1.48
N VAL A 46 4.99 -4.27 0.41
CA VAL A 46 3.85 -5.15 0.15
C VAL A 46 4.30 -6.61 0.01
N GLU A 47 5.41 -6.87 -0.70
CA GLU A 47 5.95 -8.23 -0.87
C GLU A 47 6.46 -8.84 0.44
N ARG A 48 6.99 -8.01 1.36
CA ARG A 48 7.61 -8.48 2.60
C ARG A 48 6.68 -8.51 3.79
N ASP A 49 5.53 -7.83 3.73
CA ASP A 49 4.54 -7.83 4.80
C ASP A 49 3.91 -9.23 4.93
N GLY A 50 4.39 -9.97 5.93
CA GLY A 50 3.96 -11.34 6.16
C GLY A 50 2.48 -11.47 6.52
N PHE A 51 1.88 -10.48 7.17
CA PHE A 51 0.46 -10.51 7.54
C PHE A 51 -0.42 -10.22 6.32
N LEU A 52 -0.04 -9.23 5.52
CA LEU A 52 -0.72 -8.93 4.25
C LEU A 52 -0.70 -10.17 3.33
N GLN A 53 0.49 -10.71 3.04
CA GLN A 53 0.65 -11.77 2.06
C GLN A 53 0.12 -13.14 2.53
N LYS A 54 0.26 -13.47 3.83
CA LYS A 54 -0.11 -14.80 4.34
C LYS A 54 -1.49 -14.85 4.99
N THR A 55 -2.11 -13.71 5.27
CA THR A 55 -3.42 -13.67 5.96
C THR A 55 -4.44 -12.85 5.20
N LEU A 56 -4.18 -11.56 4.95
CA LEU A 56 -5.20 -10.67 4.37
C LEU A 56 -5.48 -10.95 2.90
N VAL A 57 -4.45 -11.11 2.06
CA VAL A 57 -4.62 -11.42 0.63
C VAL A 57 -5.33 -12.78 0.43
N PRO A 58 -4.92 -13.87 1.11
CA PRO A 58 -5.66 -15.13 1.05
C PRO A 58 -7.12 -15.00 1.51
N TYR A 59 -7.38 -14.24 2.59
CA TYR A 59 -8.75 -14.03 3.07
C TYR A 59 -9.59 -13.22 2.08
N TYR A 60 -9.03 -12.15 1.51
CA TYR A 60 -9.68 -11.35 0.45
C TYR A 60 -10.11 -12.20 -0.75
N ASN A 61 -9.31 -13.21 -1.11
CA ASN A 61 -9.63 -14.13 -2.21
C ASN A 61 -10.75 -15.13 -1.88
N THR A 62 -11.22 -15.19 -0.63
CA THR A 62 -12.43 -15.94 -0.27
C THR A 62 -13.68 -15.09 -0.52
N ALA A 63 -14.83 -15.73 -0.74
CA ALA A 63 -16.09 -15.01 -0.92
C ALA A 63 -16.48 -14.16 0.31
N ASP A 64 -16.20 -14.66 1.51
CA ASP A 64 -16.48 -13.92 2.75
C ASP A 64 -15.55 -12.71 2.93
N GLY A 65 -14.24 -12.90 2.76
CA GLY A 65 -13.29 -11.82 2.87
C GLY A 65 -13.47 -10.74 1.80
N ASN A 66 -13.78 -11.12 0.56
CA ASN A 66 -14.14 -10.16 -0.48
C ASN A 66 -15.39 -9.35 -0.08
N ARG A 67 -16.44 -10.01 0.41
CA ARG A 67 -17.66 -9.33 0.88
C ARG A 67 -17.37 -8.35 2.02
N VAL A 68 -16.52 -8.72 2.97
CA VAL A 68 -16.11 -7.85 4.08
C VAL A 68 -15.33 -6.64 3.53
N PHE A 69 -14.34 -6.87 2.67
CA PHE A 69 -13.56 -5.81 2.02
C PHE A 69 -14.46 -4.82 1.28
N GLN A 70 -15.39 -5.30 0.45
CA GLN A 70 -16.30 -4.44 -0.32
C GLN A 70 -17.20 -3.59 0.59
N ARG A 71 -17.62 -4.11 1.75
CA ARG A 71 -18.39 -3.32 2.73
C ARG A 71 -17.56 -2.19 3.33
N TYR A 72 -16.32 -2.47 3.72
CA TYR A 72 -15.41 -1.45 4.24
C TYR A 72 -15.05 -0.42 3.18
N LEU A 73 -14.78 -0.86 1.96
CA LEU A 73 -14.51 0.02 0.83
C LEU A 73 -15.68 0.96 0.57
N HIS A 74 -16.90 0.43 0.47
CA HIS A 74 -18.09 1.24 0.25
C HIS A 74 -18.33 2.27 1.36
N ALA A 75 -18.16 1.88 2.61
CA ALA A 75 -18.26 2.81 3.75
C ALA A 75 -17.19 3.90 3.67
N SER A 76 -15.96 3.53 3.31
CA SER A 76 -14.83 4.46 3.18
C SER A 76 -15.00 5.42 2.00
N GLU A 77 -15.49 4.95 0.85
CA GLU A 77 -15.82 5.77 -0.32
C GLU A 77 -16.93 6.78 -0.02
N THR A 78 -17.87 6.42 0.87
CA THR A 78 -18.96 7.31 1.27
C THR A 78 -18.49 8.41 2.21
N VAL A 79 -17.63 8.07 3.17
CA VAL A 79 -17.22 9.00 4.24
C VAL A 79 -15.96 9.80 3.86
N TYR A 80 -15.03 9.18 3.13
CA TYR A 80 -13.72 9.73 2.76
C TYR A 80 -13.39 9.48 1.28
N PRO A 81 -14.24 9.93 0.33
CA PRO A 81 -14.04 9.66 -1.10
C PRO A 81 -12.67 10.10 -1.59
N GLN A 82 -12.18 11.27 -1.13
CA GLN A 82 -10.88 11.79 -1.50
C GLN A 82 -9.70 10.89 -1.11
N TYR A 83 -9.77 10.21 0.04
CA TYR A 83 -8.70 9.30 0.46
C TYR A 83 -8.69 8.03 -0.36
N ILE A 84 -9.87 7.54 -0.77
CA ILE A 84 -9.95 6.38 -1.65
C ILE A 84 -9.41 6.72 -3.04
N GLU A 85 -9.71 7.91 -3.57
CA GLU A 85 -9.11 8.38 -4.83
C GLU A 85 -7.57 8.46 -4.75
N GLU A 86 -7.04 8.98 -3.65
CA GLU A 86 -5.59 9.06 -3.43
C GLU A 86 -4.96 7.66 -3.33
N LEU A 87 -5.55 6.74 -2.57
CA LEU A 87 -5.08 5.35 -2.47
C LEU A 87 -5.12 4.62 -3.81
N ARG A 88 -6.15 4.85 -4.63
CA ARG A 88 -6.21 4.33 -6.02
C ARG A 88 -5.07 4.88 -6.86
N GLY A 89 -4.79 6.18 -6.75
CA GLY A 89 -3.61 6.79 -7.38
C GLY A 89 -2.31 6.13 -6.94
N ILE A 90 -2.13 5.90 -5.64
CA ILE A 90 -0.93 5.24 -5.09
C ILE A 90 -0.77 3.83 -5.69
N ALA A 91 -1.83 3.03 -5.71
CA ALA A 91 -1.82 1.69 -6.27
C ALA A 91 -1.42 1.70 -7.76
N ASP A 92 -2.06 2.54 -8.57
CA ASP A 92 -1.76 2.67 -10.00
C ASP A 92 -0.32 3.15 -10.25
N GLY A 93 0.14 4.14 -9.49
CA GLY A 93 1.50 4.67 -9.58
C GLY A 93 2.56 3.64 -9.16
N ALA A 94 2.25 2.83 -8.14
CA ALA A 94 3.10 1.75 -7.66
C ALA A 94 2.98 0.46 -8.52
N GLN A 95 2.04 0.41 -9.47
CA GLN A 95 1.71 -0.78 -10.27
C GLN A 95 1.38 -1.99 -9.39
N LEU A 96 0.46 -1.79 -8.44
CA LEU A 96 -0.10 -2.81 -7.58
C LEU A 96 -1.63 -2.84 -7.75
N ASP A 97 -2.24 -3.97 -7.41
CA ASP A 97 -3.69 -4.01 -7.33
C ASP A 97 -4.16 -3.15 -6.13
N PHE A 98 -5.26 -2.43 -6.30
CA PHE A 98 -5.81 -1.56 -5.24
C PHE A 98 -6.10 -2.31 -3.92
N ASN A 99 -6.40 -3.61 -3.97
CA ASN A 99 -6.63 -4.42 -2.77
C ASN A 99 -5.35 -4.78 -1.99
N GLN A 100 -4.16 -4.43 -2.53
CA GLN A 100 -2.85 -4.64 -1.89
C GLN A 100 -2.30 -3.36 -1.23
N VAL A 101 -2.99 -2.23 -1.40
CA VAL A 101 -2.63 -0.89 -0.88
C VAL A 101 -3.68 -0.45 0.14
#